data_AF-A0A946ATM0-F1
#
_entry.id   AF-A0A946ATM0-F1
#
_cell.length_a   1.000
_cell.length_b   1.000
_cell.length_c   1.000
_cell.angle_alpha   90.00
_cell.angle_beta   90.00
_cell.angle_gamma   90.00
#
_symmetry.space_group_name_H-M   'P 1'
#
loop_
_entity.id
_entity.type
_entity.pdbx_description
1 polymer ?
#
loop_
_entity_poly.entity_id
_entity_poly.type
_entity_poly.pdbx_seq_one_letter_code
_entity_poly.pdbx_strand_id
1 'polypeptide(L)'
;TGLIVMMIGLALIKVGIQYAAGGVPAKMNGLPEYGSLLNWSVAGVVIIVTLLLKFFTRGMLSVAAVLIGIIAGYIVAYFNGMVDFGNISKAASLALPNPFHFGVEFTAAAIIGFCAMSFVSAVETVGDVSGITKGGANREATDKEIEGATYADGLGSAVAGVFGGLPNTSFSQNVGLIAMTGVMSRHVVTIGALLLVVAGLIPKVGAFISTIPIEVLGGGVIVMFGMVSAAGVSLLATVNWNKRNLIIFAISLSVGLGLQLEPEALQHLSGTAKVLMSSGLLPAAVIAIVLNLILPESIED
;
A
#
# COMPACT_ATOMS: atom_id res chain seq x y z
N THR A 1 -2.84 -9.27 12.79
CA THR A 1 -3.25 -8.49 11.60
C THR A 1 -3.05 -6.99 11.73
N GLY A 2 -3.60 -6.30 12.73
CA GLY A 2 -3.43 -4.84 12.87
C GLY A 2 -1.97 -4.36 12.87
N LEU A 3 -1.06 -5.13 13.49
CA LEU A 3 0.39 -4.90 13.41
C LEU A 3 0.92 -4.93 11.96
N ILE A 4 0.45 -5.86 11.13
CA ILE A 4 0.92 -6.04 9.74
C ILE A 4 0.51 -4.84 8.89
N VAL A 5 -0.76 -4.45 8.95
CA VAL A 5 -1.28 -3.26 8.26
C VAL A 5 -0.53 -2.00 8.69
N MET A 6 -0.29 -1.85 10.00
CA MET A 6 0.52 -0.74 10.53
C MET A 6 1.95 -0.77 9.97
N MET A 7 2.60 -1.94 9.97
CA MET A 7 3.95 -2.13 9.44
C MET A 7 4.07 -1.83 7.95
N ILE A 8 3.06 -2.18 7.15
CA ILE A 8 3.00 -1.82 5.71
C ILE A 8 3.03 -0.31 5.56
N GLY A 9 2.19 0.40 6.31
CA GLY A 9 2.18 1.86 6.34
C GLY A 9 3.56 2.43 6.71
N LEU A 10 4.12 2.00 7.84
CA LEU A 10 5.42 2.47 8.35
C LEU A 10 6.56 2.21 7.35
N ALA A 11 6.59 1.04 6.72
CA ALA A 11 7.60 0.65 5.75
C ALA A 11 7.66 1.58 4.53
N LEU A 12 6.51 2.12 4.13
CA LEU A 12 6.36 2.86 2.89
C LEU A 12 6.38 4.39 3.09
N ILE A 13 6.33 4.88 4.34
CA ILE A 13 6.52 6.31 4.64
C ILE A 13 7.85 6.82 4.09
N LYS A 14 8.93 6.04 4.21
CA LYS A 14 10.25 6.39 3.66
C LYS A 14 10.19 6.63 2.15
N VAL A 15 9.40 5.84 1.42
CA VAL A 15 9.24 5.97 -0.04
C VAL A 15 8.49 7.26 -0.38
N GLY A 16 7.41 7.56 0.36
CA GLY A 16 6.68 8.83 0.19
C GLY A 16 7.55 10.06 0.36
N ILE A 17 8.40 10.07 1.39
CA ILE A 17 9.37 11.16 1.62
C ILE A 17 10.39 11.25 0.50
N GLN A 18 10.93 10.11 0.02
CA GLN A 18 11.87 10.11 -1.09
C GLN A 18 11.25 10.66 -2.38
N TYR A 19 10.00 10.33 -2.65
CA TYR A 19 9.26 10.82 -3.81
C TYR A 19 9.00 12.32 -3.69
N ALA A 20 8.51 12.78 -2.53
CA ALA A 20 8.27 14.21 -2.25
C ALA A 20 9.54 15.06 -2.37
N ALA A 21 10.70 14.49 -2.07
CA ALA A 21 11.98 15.17 -2.19
C ALA A 21 12.54 15.22 -3.63
N GLY A 22 11.94 14.56 -4.63
CA GLY A 22 12.44 14.55 -6.01
C GLY A 22 12.76 13.16 -6.57
N GLY A 23 12.42 12.10 -5.83
CA GLY A 23 12.55 10.72 -6.28
C GLY A 23 13.89 10.06 -5.98
N VAL A 24 13.89 8.73 -6.09
CA VAL A 24 15.07 7.89 -5.87
C VAL A 24 16.22 8.18 -6.86
N PRO A 25 15.97 8.45 -8.16
CA PRO A 25 17.05 8.77 -9.09
C PRO A 25 17.83 10.02 -8.70
N ALA A 26 17.15 11.10 -8.30
CA ALA A 26 17.81 12.34 -7.84
C ALA A 26 18.66 12.10 -6.59
N LYS A 27 18.16 11.28 -5.66
CA LYS A 27 18.91 10.87 -4.46
C LYS A 27 20.16 10.04 -4.81
N MET A 28 20.03 9.02 -5.66
CA MET A 28 21.14 8.11 -6.01
C MET A 28 22.23 8.80 -6.80
N ASN A 29 21.85 9.76 -7.65
CA ASN A 29 22.78 10.55 -8.47
C ASN A 29 23.36 11.75 -7.71
N GLY A 30 23.03 11.93 -6.42
CA GLY A 30 23.52 13.03 -5.59
C GLY A 30 23.17 14.40 -6.13
N LEU A 31 22.02 14.52 -6.80
CA LEU A 31 21.65 15.74 -7.49
C LEU A 31 21.22 16.83 -6.48
N PRO A 32 21.65 18.09 -6.67
CA PRO A 32 21.38 19.17 -5.73
C PRO A 32 19.89 19.51 -5.61
N GLU A 33 19.08 19.15 -6.61
CA GLU A 33 17.63 19.34 -6.57
C GLU A 33 16.90 18.40 -5.58
N TYR A 34 17.54 17.32 -5.13
CA TYR A 34 16.92 16.43 -4.14
C TYR A 34 16.70 17.17 -2.81
N GLY A 35 15.45 17.23 -2.37
CA GLY A 35 15.03 17.98 -1.19
C GLY A 35 14.94 19.48 -1.42
N SER A 36 14.95 19.95 -2.68
CA SER A 36 14.76 21.38 -2.99
C SER A 36 13.42 21.91 -2.51
N LEU A 37 13.35 23.23 -2.30
CA LEU A 37 12.11 23.91 -1.89
C LEU A 37 10.98 23.68 -2.92
N LEU A 38 11.33 23.62 -4.22
CA LEU A 38 10.36 23.37 -5.27
C LEU A 38 9.69 22.00 -5.09
N ASN A 39 10.48 20.94 -4.91
CA ASN A 39 9.96 19.57 -4.74
C ASN A 39 9.05 19.47 -3.51
N TRP A 40 9.51 20.00 -2.37
CA TRP A 40 8.71 20.06 -1.15
C TRP A 40 7.46 20.92 -1.27
N SER A 41 7.51 22.02 -2.02
CA SER A 41 6.34 22.89 -2.23
C SER A 41 5.24 22.18 -3.01
N VAL A 42 5.61 21.43 -4.06
CA VAL A 42 4.65 20.67 -4.89
C VAL A 42 4.03 19.54 -4.07
N ALA A 43 4.82 18.75 -3.37
CA ALA A 43 4.31 17.72 -2.45
C ALA A 43 3.46 18.33 -1.32
N GLY A 44 3.89 19.49 -0.79
CA GLY A 44 3.21 20.24 0.25
C GLY A 44 1.82 20.73 -0.17
N VAL A 45 1.65 21.18 -1.41
CA VAL A 45 0.34 21.55 -1.97
C VAL A 45 -0.61 20.35 -1.93
N VAL A 46 -0.15 19.17 -2.35
CA VAL A 46 -0.96 17.95 -2.30
C VAL A 46 -1.42 17.66 -0.88
N ILE A 47 -0.50 17.72 0.09
CA ILE A 47 -0.79 17.46 1.50
C ILE A 47 -1.77 18.50 2.07
N ILE A 48 -1.50 19.79 1.87
CA ILE A 48 -2.33 20.88 2.41
C ILE A 48 -3.74 20.81 1.84
N VAL A 49 -3.89 20.68 0.52
CA VAL A 49 -5.21 20.57 -0.12
C VAL A 49 -5.95 19.34 0.38
N THR A 50 -5.26 18.20 0.50
CA THR A 50 -5.85 16.98 1.03
C THR A 50 -6.36 17.18 2.46
N LEU A 51 -5.55 17.78 3.34
CA LEU A 51 -5.93 18.05 4.73
C LEU A 51 -7.10 19.04 4.81
N LEU A 52 -7.06 20.12 4.05
CA LEU A 52 -8.14 21.11 4.01
C LEU A 52 -9.46 20.45 3.60
N LEU A 53 -9.45 19.63 2.55
CA LEU A 53 -10.66 18.92 2.14
C LEU A 53 -11.10 17.89 3.17
N LYS A 54 -10.17 17.18 3.80
CA LYS A 54 -10.49 16.15 4.79
C LYS A 54 -11.23 16.73 6.01
N PHE A 55 -10.77 17.88 6.51
CA PHE A 55 -11.28 18.50 7.74
C PHE A 55 -12.44 19.47 7.50
N PHE A 56 -12.46 20.21 6.38
CA PHE A 56 -13.44 21.28 6.15
C PHE A 56 -14.56 20.90 5.20
N THR A 57 -14.53 19.69 4.60
CA THR A 57 -15.63 19.20 3.75
C THR A 57 -16.21 17.89 4.28
N ARG A 58 -17.37 17.50 3.76
CA ARG A 58 -18.07 16.27 4.12
C ARG A 58 -18.46 15.47 2.88
N GLY A 59 -18.78 14.20 3.08
CA GLY A 59 -19.22 13.32 2.00
C GLY A 59 -18.12 13.10 0.96
N MET A 60 -18.49 13.12 -0.33
CA MET A 60 -17.61 12.73 -1.43
C MET A 60 -16.32 13.56 -1.54
N LEU A 61 -16.36 14.85 -1.20
CA LEU A 61 -15.18 15.72 -1.26
C LEU A 61 -14.08 15.31 -0.26
N SER A 62 -14.46 14.87 0.94
CA SER A 62 -13.51 14.38 1.95
C SER A 62 -12.97 12.98 1.61
N VAL A 63 -13.76 12.18 0.87
CA VAL A 63 -13.32 10.86 0.37
C VAL A 63 -12.34 11.03 -0.79
N ALA A 64 -12.63 11.93 -1.72
CA ALA A 64 -11.78 12.24 -2.88
C ALA A 64 -10.62 13.20 -2.56
N ALA A 65 -10.40 13.56 -1.29
CA ALA A 65 -9.45 14.60 -0.88
C ALA A 65 -8.03 14.36 -1.41
N VAL A 66 -7.53 13.12 -1.36
CA VAL A 66 -6.19 12.77 -1.89
C VAL A 66 -6.12 12.97 -3.40
N LEU A 67 -7.15 12.52 -4.13
CA LEU A 67 -7.22 12.69 -5.59
C LEU A 67 -7.24 14.18 -5.97
N ILE A 68 -8.06 14.98 -5.28
CA ILE A 68 -8.13 16.42 -5.52
C ILE A 68 -6.81 17.10 -5.14
N GLY A 69 -6.15 16.65 -4.06
CA GLY A 69 -4.81 17.09 -3.70
C GLY A 69 -3.79 16.83 -4.80
N ILE A 70 -3.78 15.62 -5.38
CA ILE A 70 -2.93 15.26 -6.51
C ILE A 70 -3.22 16.15 -7.72
N ILE A 71 -4.49 16.42 -8.03
CA ILE A 71 -4.87 17.34 -9.12
C ILE A 71 -4.33 18.75 -8.85
N ALA A 72 -4.46 19.27 -7.63
CA ALA A 72 -3.95 20.59 -7.26
C ALA A 72 -2.41 20.65 -7.36
N GLY A 73 -1.72 19.63 -6.86
CA GLY A 73 -0.27 19.51 -6.99
C GLY A 73 0.19 19.43 -8.44
N TYR A 74 -0.52 18.68 -9.27
CA TYR A 74 -0.26 18.58 -10.70
C TYR A 74 -0.41 19.93 -11.41
N ILE A 75 -1.44 20.72 -11.08
CA ILE A 75 -1.62 22.08 -11.62
C ILE A 75 -0.42 22.97 -11.24
N VAL A 76 0.01 22.94 -9.99
CA VAL A 76 1.18 23.72 -9.55
C VAL A 76 2.44 23.26 -10.27
N ALA A 77 2.65 21.95 -10.39
CA ALA A 77 3.82 21.39 -11.07
C ALA A 77 3.84 21.74 -12.57
N TYR A 78 2.67 21.81 -13.23
CA TYR A 78 2.53 22.27 -14.60
C TYR A 78 3.00 23.72 -14.77
N PHE A 79 2.58 24.64 -13.88
CA PHE A 79 3.03 26.04 -13.94
C PHE A 79 4.51 26.22 -13.59
N ASN A 80 5.12 25.25 -12.91
CA ASN A 80 6.56 25.22 -12.65
C ASN A 80 7.36 24.49 -13.75
N GLY A 81 6.73 24.09 -14.86
CA GLY A 81 7.41 23.46 -16.00
C GLY A 81 7.87 22.02 -15.77
N MET A 82 7.31 21.32 -14.77
CA MET A 82 7.71 19.95 -14.40
C MET A 82 6.99 18.86 -15.21
N VAL A 83 6.04 19.24 -16.08
CA VAL A 83 5.13 18.32 -16.77
C VAL A 83 5.49 18.25 -18.25
N ASP A 84 5.72 17.04 -18.77
CA ASP A 84 5.96 16.77 -20.18
C ASP A 84 4.82 15.95 -20.81
N PHE A 85 4.18 16.50 -21.85
CA PHE A 85 3.09 15.86 -22.58
C PHE A 85 3.53 15.09 -23.82
N GLY A 86 4.84 15.06 -24.13
CA GLY A 86 5.38 14.49 -25.37
C GLY A 86 5.04 13.02 -25.59
N ASN A 87 4.81 12.26 -24.51
CA ASN A 87 4.46 10.84 -24.59
C ASN A 87 2.97 10.58 -24.84
N ILE A 88 2.08 11.55 -24.61
CA ILE A 88 0.63 11.35 -24.78
C ILE A 88 0.24 11.23 -26.26
N SER A 89 0.83 12.06 -27.12
CA SER A 89 0.54 12.02 -28.56
C SER A 89 1.04 10.74 -29.25
N LYS A 90 2.09 10.13 -28.69
CA LYS A 90 2.70 8.88 -29.18
C LYS A 90 1.99 7.63 -28.69
N ALA A 91 1.18 7.73 -27.63
CA ALA A 91 0.49 6.59 -27.06
C ALA A 91 -0.66 6.10 -27.96
N ALA A 92 -0.77 4.78 -28.10
CA ALA A 92 -1.85 4.16 -28.85
C ALA A 92 -3.22 4.47 -28.21
N SER A 93 -4.26 4.55 -29.05
CA SER A 93 -5.64 4.79 -28.58
C SER A 93 -6.27 3.56 -27.90
N LEU A 94 -5.81 2.36 -28.25
CA LEU A 94 -6.26 1.09 -27.68
C LEU A 94 -5.08 0.12 -27.65
N ALA A 95 -4.88 -0.58 -26.54
CA ALA A 95 -3.95 -1.71 -26.46
C ALA A 95 -4.61 -2.87 -25.71
N LEU A 96 -4.51 -4.06 -26.29
CA LEU A 96 -4.95 -5.28 -25.62
C LEU A 96 -3.89 -5.76 -24.62
N PRO A 97 -4.29 -6.47 -23.55
CA PRO A 97 -3.35 -7.07 -22.62
C PRO A 97 -2.37 -7.99 -23.35
N ASN A 98 -1.07 -7.87 -23.04
CA ASN A 98 -0.02 -8.69 -23.63
C ASN A 98 0.51 -9.68 -22.59
N PRO A 99 0.00 -10.93 -22.57
CA PRO A 99 0.45 -11.91 -21.59
C PRO A 99 1.93 -12.24 -21.80
N PHE A 100 2.65 -12.36 -20.70
CA PHE A 100 4.08 -12.68 -20.64
C PHE A 100 4.96 -11.71 -21.42
N HIS A 101 4.58 -10.42 -21.47
CA HIS A 101 5.35 -9.37 -22.15
C HIS A 101 6.83 -9.33 -21.73
N PHE A 102 7.12 -9.57 -20.45
CA PHE A 102 8.47 -9.58 -19.89
C PHE A 102 9.15 -10.96 -19.90
N GLY A 103 8.52 -11.98 -20.49
CA GLY A 103 8.97 -13.37 -20.45
C GLY A 103 8.58 -14.10 -19.15
N VAL A 104 9.05 -15.34 -19.02
CA VAL A 104 8.81 -16.20 -17.86
C VAL A 104 10.14 -16.76 -17.37
N GLU A 105 10.49 -16.45 -16.13
CA GLU A 105 11.67 -16.98 -15.48
C GLU A 105 11.30 -17.49 -14.08
N PHE A 106 11.75 -18.69 -13.75
CA PHE A 106 11.52 -19.29 -12.45
C PHE A 106 12.83 -19.36 -11.70
N THR A 107 12.93 -18.60 -10.61
CA THR A 107 14.03 -18.73 -9.66
C THR A 107 13.48 -19.18 -8.32
N ALA A 108 14.14 -20.15 -7.67
CA ALA A 108 13.73 -20.62 -6.35
C ALA A 108 13.66 -19.46 -5.34
N ALA A 109 14.59 -18.51 -5.48
CA ALA A 109 14.64 -17.26 -4.72
C ALA A 109 13.34 -16.45 -4.84
N ALA A 110 12.91 -16.14 -6.06
CA ALA A 110 11.69 -15.36 -6.29
C ALA A 110 10.45 -16.14 -5.83
N ILE A 111 10.37 -17.44 -6.13
CA ILE A 111 9.23 -18.28 -5.73
C ILE A 111 9.06 -18.28 -4.21
N ILE A 112 10.12 -18.58 -3.47
CA ILE A 112 10.08 -18.59 -1.99
C ILE A 112 9.71 -17.21 -1.46
N GLY A 113 10.31 -16.16 -2.04
CA GLY A 113 10.04 -14.80 -1.59
C GLY A 113 8.61 -14.34 -1.84
N PHE A 114 8.07 -14.59 -3.03
CA PHE A 114 6.68 -14.26 -3.34
C PHE A 114 5.70 -15.13 -2.55
N CYS A 115 5.96 -16.42 -2.33
CA CYS A 115 5.13 -17.25 -1.45
C CYS A 115 5.07 -16.69 -0.03
N ALA A 116 6.21 -16.27 0.51
CA ALA A 116 6.29 -15.66 1.84
C ALA A 116 5.53 -14.32 1.90
N MET A 117 5.64 -13.48 0.87
CA MET A 117 4.91 -12.22 0.77
C MET A 117 3.40 -12.44 0.58
N SER A 118 2.98 -13.43 -0.22
CA SER A 118 1.58 -13.79 -0.40
C SER A 118 0.93 -14.25 0.91
N PHE A 119 1.68 -14.88 1.81
CA PHE A 119 1.18 -15.19 3.14
C PHE A 119 0.88 -13.92 3.95
N VAL A 120 1.75 -12.91 3.87
CA VAL A 120 1.49 -11.61 4.51
C VAL A 120 0.26 -10.93 3.89
N SER A 121 0.15 -10.95 2.56
CA SER A 121 -1.02 -10.44 1.81
C SER A 121 -2.31 -11.12 2.27
N ALA A 122 -2.28 -12.45 2.46
CA ALA A 122 -3.42 -13.19 2.96
C ALA A 122 -3.82 -12.75 4.38
N VAL A 123 -2.85 -12.51 5.27
CA VAL A 123 -3.12 -12.00 6.63
C VAL A 123 -3.74 -10.59 6.58
N GLU A 124 -3.26 -9.73 5.69
CA GLU A 124 -3.85 -8.40 5.44
C GLU A 124 -5.29 -8.53 4.91
N THR A 125 -5.50 -9.38 3.92
CA THR A 125 -6.83 -9.68 3.34
C THR A 125 -7.82 -10.15 4.39
N VAL A 126 -7.42 -11.06 5.28
CA VAL A 126 -8.26 -11.49 6.42
C VAL A 126 -8.66 -10.29 7.28
N GLY A 127 -7.71 -9.40 7.57
CA GLY A 127 -7.95 -8.20 8.37
C GLY A 127 -8.92 -7.22 7.73
N ASP A 128 -8.76 -6.98 6.43
CA ASP A 128 -9.62 -6.08 5.68
C ASP A 128 -11.04 -6.63 5.58
N VAL A 129 -11.20 -7.94 5.35
CA VAL A 129 -12.49 -8.64 5.34
C VAL A 129 -13.19 -8.53 6.69
N SER A 130 -12.49 -8.85 7.79
CA SER A 130 -13.02 -8.67 9.15
C SER A 130 -13.37 -7.20 9.42
N GLY A 131 -12.54 -6.27 8.93
CA GLY A 131 -12.75 -4.84 9.07
C GLY A 131 -14.01 -4.35 8.38
N ILE A 132 -14.27 -4.76 7.13
CA ILE A 132 -15.48 -4.36 6.39
C ILE A 132 -16.73 -4.99 6.99
N THR A 133 -16.70 -6.25 7.43
CA THR A 133 -17.89 -6.89 8.02
C THR A 133 -18.24 -6.27 9.36
N LYS A 134 -17.22 -5.94 10.16
CA LYS A 134 -17.40 -5.28 11.46
C LYS A 134 -17.88 -3.84 11.29
N GLY A 135 -17.24 -3.07 10.41
CA GLY A 135 -17.59 -1.66 10.18
C GLY A 135 -18.87 -1.45 9.38
N GLY A 136 -19.17 -2.32 8.41
CA GLY A 136 -20.28 -2.16 7.47
C GLY A 136 -21.50 -3.05 7.72
N ALA A 137 -21.32 -4.26 8.28
CA ALA A 137 -22.42 -5.18 8.62
C ALA A 137 -22.59 -5.41 10.13
N ASN A 138 -21.75 -4.79 10.97
CA ASN A 138 -21.78 -4.95 12.43
C ASN A 138 -21.75 -6.43 12.88
N ARG A 139 -20.96 -7.25 12.19
CA ARG A 139 -20.74 -8.67 12.51
C ARG A 139 -19.31 -9.11 12.19
N GLU A 140 -18.93 -10.25 12.75
CA GLU A 140 -17.70 -10.92 12.35
C GLU A 140 -17.82 -11.52 10.94
N ALA A 141 -16.68 -11.63 10.26
CA ALA A 141 -16.58 -12.25 8.96
C ALA A 141 -16.79 -13.77 9.10
N THR A 142 -17.46 -14.37 8.14
CA THR A 142 -17.61 -15.83 8.10
C THR A 142 -16.38 -16.48 7.48
N ASP A 143 -16.09 -17.73 7.85
CA ASP A 143 -14.96 -18.48 7.29
C ASP A 143 -15.02 -18.56 5.76
N LYS A 144 -16.22 -18.69 5.19
CA LYS A 144 -16.44 -18.72 3.73
C LYS A 144 -16.10 -17.39 3.06
N GLU A 145 -16.35 -16.26 3.72
CA GLU A 145 -15.98 -14.93 3.21
C GLU A 145 -14.47 -14.73 3.26
N ILE A 146 -13.82 -15.17 4.34
CA ILE A 146 -12.37 -15.11 4.50
C ILE A 146 -11.69 -15.99 3.46
N GLU A 147 -12.10 -17.26 3.33
CA GLU A 147 -11.57 -18.20 2.35
C GLU A 147 -11.74 -17.68 0.92
N GLY A 148 -12.94 -17.20 0.58
CA GLY A 148 -13.24 -16.65 -0.74
C GLY A 148 -12.41 -15.41 -1.07
N ALA A 149 -12.18 -14.52 -0.10
CA ALA A 149 -11.36 -13.33 -0.27
C ALA A 149 -9.88 -13.69 -0.44
N THR A 150 -9.35 -14.58 0.39
CA THR A 150 -7.95 -15.06 0.27
C THR A 150 -7.71 -15.76 -1.07
N TYR A 151 -8.68 -16.56 -1.55
CA TYR A 151 -8.59 -17.18 -2.87
C TYR A 151 -8.60 -16.13 -3.99
N ALA A 152 -9.49 -15.14 -3.91
CA ALA A 152 -9.56 -14.06 -4.89
C ALA A 152 -8.27 -13.21 -4.93
N ASP A 153 -7.65 -12.96 -3.76
CA ASP A 153 -6.37 -12.27 -3.65
C ASP A 153 -5.24 -13.03 -4.37
N GLY A 154 -5.08 -14.32 -4.04
CA GLY A 154 -4.09 -15.19 -4.66
C GLY A 154 -4.29 -15.36 -6.17
N LEU A 155 -5.53 -15.59 -6.60
CA LEU A 155 -5.87 -15.70 -8.03
C LEU A 155 -5.64 -14.38 -8.77
N GLY A 156 -6.04 -13.25 -8.18
CA GLY A 156 -5.83 -11.92 -8.75
C GLY A 156 -4.34 -11.62 -8.92
N SER A 157 -3.53 -11.98 -7.94
CA SER A 157 -2.07 -11.88 -8.00
C SER A 157 -1.45 -12.77 -9.07
N ALA A 158 -1.93 -14.03 -9.20
CA ALA A 158 -1.47 -14.94 -10.24
C ALA A 158 -1.80 -14.42 -11.66
N VAL A 159 -3.03 -13.93 -11.86
CA VAL A 159 -3.45 -13.30 -13.12
C VAL A 159 -2.63 -12.04 -13.41
N ALA A 160 -2.38 -11.20 -12.41
CA ALA A 160 -1.53 -10.02 -12.56
C ALA A 160 -0.12 -10.41 -13.04
N GLY A 161 0.48 -11.45 -12.46
CA GLY A 161 1.79 -11.97 -12.87
C GLY A 161 1.84 -12.38 -14.36
N VAL A 162 0.78 -13.00 -14.89
CA VAL A 162 0.68 -13.35 -16.33
C VAL A 162 0.77 -12.11 -17.21
N PHE A 163 0.19 -10.98 -16.80
CA PHE A 163 0.21 -9.73 -17.58
C PHE A 163 1.34 -8.76 -17.16
N GLY A 164 2.30 -9.22 -16.35
CA GLY A 164 3.43 -8.39 -15.90
C GLY A 164 3.07 -7.37 -14.81
N GLY A 165 1.92 -7.52 -14.15
CA GLY A 165 1.54 -6.79 -12.95
C GLY A 165 2.25 -7.31 -11.70
N LEU A 166 2.25 -6.49 -10.66
CA LEU A 166 2.73 -6.87 -9.33
C LEU A 166 1.63 -7.65 -8.57
N PRO A 167 1.99 -8.39 -7.50
CA PRO A 167 1.00 -8.99 -6.62
C PRO A 167 0.02 -7.93 -6.11
N ASN A 168 -1.26 -8.29 -6.11
CA ASN A 168 -2.34 -7.45 -5.63
C ASN A 168 -2.68 -7.84 -4.19
N THR A 169 -3.42 -6.98 -3.50
CA THR A 169 -3.98 -7.21 -2.15
C THR A 169 -5.28 -6.42 -2.00
N SER A 170 -6.03 -6.67 -0.93
CA SER A 170 -7.16 -5.82 -0.55
C SER A 170 -6.69 -4.42 -0.14
N PHE A 171 -7.52 -3.41 -0.43
CA PHE A 171 -7.16 -2.02 -0.17
C PHE A 171 -7.74 -1.56 1.18
N SER A 172 -6.94 -1.55 2.24
CA SER A 172 -7.40 -1.26 3.62
C SER A 172 -8.07 0.10 3.79
N GLN A 173 -7.80 1.08 2.93
CA GLN A 173 -8.51 2.37 2.97
C GLN A 173 -10.01 2.22 2.70
N ASN A 174 -10.41 1.21 1.91
CA ASN A 174 -11.82 0.93 1.65
C ASN A 174 -12.54 0.44 2.91
N VAL A 175 -11.83 -0.19 3.86
CA VAL A 175 -12.38 -0.58 5.17
C VAL A 175 -12.89 0.63 5.92
N GLY A 176 -12.06 1.67 6.03
CA GLY A 176 -12.44 2.92 6.70
C GLY A 176 -13.59 3.63 5.98
N LEU A 177 -13.59 3.64 4.65
CA LEU A 177 -14.67 4.23 3.87
C LEU A 177 -16.01 3.50 4.09
N ILE A 178 -16.01 2.18 4.07
CA ILE A 178 -17.20 1.35 4.31
C ILE A 178 -17.71 1.55 5.73
N ALA A 179 -16.82 1.58 6.73
CA ALA A 179 -17.20 1.83 8.12
C ALA A 179 -17.86 3.21 8.33
N MET A 180 -17.45 4.24 7.56
CA MET A 180 -18.07 5.57 7.62
C MET A 180 -19.38 5.68 6.82
N THR A 181 -19.46 5.02 5.67
CA THR A 181 -20.58 5.18 4.73
C THR A 181 -21.69 4.15 4.95
N GLY A 182 -21.38 3.00 5.54
CA GLY A 182 -22.27 1.84 5.64
C GLY A 182 -22.57 1.15 4.30
N VAL A 183 -21.94 1.58 3.19
CA VAL A 183 -22.26 1.08 1.85
C VAL A 183 -21.38 -0.12 1.50
N MET A 184 -21.93 -1.33 1.61
CA MET A 184 -21.24 -2.60 1.24
C MET A 184 -21.73 -3.22 -0.09
N SER A 185 -22.25 -2.41 -1.00
CA SER A 185 -22.78 -2.92 -2.27
C SER A 185 -21.67 -3.36 -3.23
N ARG A 186 -21.68 -4.64 -3.64
CA ARG A 186 -20.78 -5.18 -4.67
C ARG A 186 -20.83 -4.41 -5.98
N HIS A 187 -21.99 -3.83 -6.32
CA HIS A 187 -22.17 -3.09 -7.58
C HIS A 187 -21.28 -1.84 -7.64
N VAL A 188 -21.01 -1.19 -6.51
CA VAL A 188 -20.12 -0.02 -6.45
C VAL A 188 -18.71 -0.43 -6.87
N VAL A 189 -18.22 -1.55 -6.33
CA VAL A 189 -16.90 -2.09 -6.66
C VAL A 189 -16.85 -2.61 -8.10
N THR A 190 -17.90 -3.28 -8.59
CA THR A 190 -17.98 -3.76 -9.99
C THR A 190 -17.91 -2.61 -11.00
N ILE A 191 -18.63 -1.51 -10.75
CA ILE A 191 -18.59 -0.33 -11.63
C ILE A 191 -17.18 0.27 -11.62
N GLY A 192 -16.57 0.42 -10.45
CA GLY A 192 -15.18 0.89 -10.33
C GLY A 192 -14.19 0.00 -11.09
N ALA A 193 -14.31 -1.33 -10.96
CA ALA A 193 -13.47 -2.29 -11.67
C ALA A 193 -13.64 -2.17 -13.20
N LEU A 194 -14.87 -2.05 -13.71
CA LEU A 194 -15.11 -1.86 -15.15
C LEU A 194 -14.49 -0.56 -15.67
N LEU A 195 -14.58 0.53 -14.91
CA LEU A 195 -13.93 1.81 -15.26
C LEU A 195 -12.41 1.64 -15.35
N LEU A 196 -11.80 0.94 -14.39
CA LEU A 196 -10.35 0.68 -14.39
C LEU A 196 -9.93 -0.24 -15.55
N VAL A 197 -10.73 -1.26 -15.89
CA VAL A 197 -10.47 -2.12 -17.06
C VAL A 197 -10.50 -1.31 -18.34
N VAL A 198 -11.51 -0.47 -18.54
CA VAL A 198 -11.61 0.40 -19.72
C VAL A 198 -10.44 1.39 -19.78
N ALA A 199 -10.09 2.00 -18.64
CA ALA A 199 -8.94 2.90 -18.56
C ALA A 199 -7.61 2.18 -18.91
N GLY A 200 -7.43 0.94 -18.45
CA GLY A 200 -6.24 0.13 -18.74
C GLY A 200 -6.10 -0.26 -20.22
N LEU A 201 -7.21 -0.40 -20.94
CA LEU A 201 -7.21 -0.65 -22.39
C LEU A 201 -6.84 0.59 -23.22
N ILE A 202 -6.78 1.77 -22.61
CA ILE A 202 -6.49 3.05 -23.28
C ILE A 202 -5.12 3.55 -22.81
N PRO A 203 -4.00 3.22 -23.50
CA PRO A 203 -2.64 3.64 -23.11
C PRO A 203 -2.46 5.14 -22.90
N LYS A 204 -3.28 5.98 -23.55
CA LYS A 204 -3.28 7.43 -23.32
C LYS A 204 -3.58 7.81 -21.87
N VAL A 205 -4.39 7.03 -21.16
CA VAL A 205 -4.63 7.24 -19.72
C VAL A 205 -3.34 6.98 -18.94
N GLY A 206 -2.63 5.88 -19.22
CA GLY A 206 -1.33 5.60 -18.62
C GLY A 206 -0.27 6.65 -18.98
N ALA A 207 -0.25 7.12 -20.23
CA ALA A 207 0.65 8.17 -20.68
C ALA A 207 0.37 9.50 -19.95
N PHE A 208 -0.90 9.84 -19.72
CA PHE A 208 -1.28 10.99 -18.89
C PHE A 208 -0.84 10.81 -17.43
N ILE A 209 -1.04 9.64 -16.83
CA ILE A 209 -0.58 9.39 -15.46
C ILE A 209 0.95 9.51 -15.37
N SER A 210 1.68 9.11 -16.41
CA SER A 210 3.14 9.23 -16.46
C SER A 210 3.66 10.67 -16.54
N THR A 211 2.80 11.66 -16.86
CA THR A 211 3.19 13.07 -16.85
C THR A 211 3.15 13.66 -15.44
N ILE A 212 2.56 12.96 -14.47
CA ILE A 212 2.47 13.42 -13.08
C ILE A 212 3.87 13.35 -12.46
N PRO A 213 4.42 14.49 -12.01
CA PRO A 213 5.75 14.51 -11.40
C PRO A 213 5.79 13.68 -10.12
N ILE A 214 6.94 13.06 -9.86
CA ILE A 214 7.09 12.11 -8.74
C ILE A 214 6.87 12.79 -7.38
N GLU A 215 7.09 14.11 -7.30
CA GLU A 215 6.88 14.93 -6.11
C GLU A 215 5.39 15.08 -5.78
N VAL A 216 4.54 15.21 -6.80
CA VAL A 216 3.08 15.22 -6.65
C VAL A 216 2.61 13.86 -6.12
N LEU A 217 3.11 12.78 -6.72
CA LEU A 217 2.85 11.42 -6.24
C LEU A 217 3.35 11.25 -4.81
N GLY A 218 4.53 11.80 -4.48
CA GLY A 218 5.11 11.78 -3.14
C GLY A 218 4.18 12.37 -2.08
N GLY A 219 3.58 13.55 -2.35
CA GLY A 219 2.58 14.14 -1.47
C GLY A 219 1.37 13.21 -1.25
N GLY A 220 0.86 12.59 -2.32
CA GLY A 220 -0.23 11.61 -2.23
C GLY A 220 0.15 10.35 -1.45
N VAL A 221 1.35 9.83 -1.70
CA VAL A 221 1.92 8.63 -1.06
C VAL A 221 2.13 8.85 0.44
N ILE A 222 2.61 10.03 0.86
CA ILE A 222 2.75 10.40 2.29
C ILE A 222 1.39 10.31 2.98
N VAL A 223 0.35 10.93 2.41
CA VAL A 223 -0.99 10.91 3.00
C VAL A 223 -1.56 9.48 3.00
N MET A 224 -1.41 8.77 1.88
CA MET A 224 -1.94 7.42 1.70
C MET A 224 -1.33 6.43 2.72
N PHE A 225 -0.01 6.33 2.82
CA PHE A 225 0.62 5.39 3.75
C PHE A 225 0.53 5.82 5.20
N GLY A 226 0.45 7.13 5.48
CA GLY A 226 0.07 7.63 6.80
C GLY A 226 -1.33 7.13 7.21
N MET A 227 -2.31 7.19 6.30
CA MET A 227 -3.65 6.65 6.53
C MET A 227 -3.67 5.12 6.66
N VAL A 228 -2.86 4.39 5.89
CA VAL A 228 -2.72 2.92 6.06
C VAL A 228 -2.18 2.59 7.45
N SER A 229 -1.14 3.29 7.91
CA SER A 229 -0.61 3.12 9.27
C SER A 229 -1.69 3.41 10.33
N ALA A 230 -2.49 4.48 10.14
CA ALA A 230 -3.59 4.81 11.04
C ALA A 230 -4.71 3.75 11.03
N ALA A 231 -5.03 3.16 9.88
CA ALA A 231 -5.97 2.04 9.78
C ALA A 231 -5.46 0.81 10.57
N GLY A 232 -4.15 0.53 10.51
CA GLY A 232 -3.52 -0.48 11.36
C GLY A 232 -3.71 -0.21 12.86
N VAL A 233 -3.57 1.05 13.28
CA VAL A 233 -3.86 1.47 14.66
C VAL A 233 -5.33 1.26 15.02
N SER A 234 -6.27 1.56 14.12
CA SER A 234 -7.70 1.31 14.34
C SER A 234 -8.01 -0.19 14.52
N LEU A 235 -7.36 -1.07 13.76
CA LEU A 235 -7.49 -2.52 13.97
C LEU A 235 -6.92 -2.95 15.32
N LEU A 236 -5.77 -2.40 15.70
CA LEU A 236 -5.12 -2.64 17.00
C LEU A 236 -5.95 -2.11 18.19
N ALA A 237 -6.76 -1.08 17.99
CA ALA A 237 -7.64 -0.54 19.03
C ALA A 237 -8.73 -1.53 19.50
N THR A 238 -9.02 -2.57 18.71
CA THR A 238 -9.96 -3.63 19.09
C THR A 238 -9.32 -4.78 19.89
N VAL A 239 -7.99 -4.75 20.07
CA VAL A 239 -7.25 -5.80 20.78
C VAL A 239 -7.32 -5.56 22.29
N ASN A 240 -7.51 -6.64 23.06
CA ASN A 240 -7.33 -6.61 24.51
C ASN A 240 -5.82 -6.60 24.85
N TRP A 241 -5.33 -5.48 25.39
CA TRP A 241 -3.91 -5.28 25.70
C TRP A 241 -3.53 -5.88 27.06
N ASN A 242 -3.32 -7.20 27.07
CA ASN A 242 -2.69 -7.91 28.19
C ASN A 242 -1.17 -8.01 28.02
N LYS A 243 -0.46 -8.46 29.07
CA LYS A 243 1.01 -8.66 29.07
C LYS A 243 1.49 -9.46 27.84
N ARG A 244 0.75 -10.51 27.47
CA ARG A 244 1.02 -11.37 26.32
C ARG A 244 0.97 -10.60 24.99
N ASN A 245 -0.14 -9.94 24.69
CA ASN A 245 -0.35 -9.24 23.43
C ASN A 245 0.59 -8.02 23.30
N LEU A 246 0.90 -7.35 24.42
CA LEU A 246 1.90 -6.28 24.45
C LEU A 246 3.29 -6.77 24.06
N ILE A 247 3.75 -7.91 24.61
CA ILE A 247 5.06 -8.48 24.27
C ILE A 247 5.11 -8.94 22.81
N ILE A 248 4.07 -9.64 22.33
CA ILE A 248 3.97 -10.07 20.92
C ILE A 248 4.12 -8.86 20.00
N PHE A 249 3.35 -7.81 20.26
CA PHE A 249 3.40 -6.57 19.49
C PHE A 249 4.79 -5.92 19.53
N ALA A 250 5.35 -5.73 20.73
CA ALA A 250 6.60 -5.02 20.93
C ALA A 250 7.78 -5.71 20.22
N ILE A 251 7.93 -7.03 20.37
CA ILE A 251 9.03 -7.76 19.73
C ILE A 251 8.86 -7.78 18.21
N SER A 252 7.66 -8.09 17.73
CA SER A 252 7.39 -8.19 16.29
C SER A 252 7.61 -6.86 15.57
N LEU A 253 7.15 -5.75 16.17
CA LEU A 253 7.37 -4.39 15.66
C LEU A 253 8.86 -4.03 15.69
N SER A 254 9.52 -4.23 16.83
CA SER A 254 10.92 -3.79 17.03
C SER A 254 11.87 -4.52 16.10
N VAL A 255 11.74 -5.85 15.98
CA VAL A 255 12.59 -6.64 15.09
C VAL A 255 12.25 -6.37 13.62
N GLY A 256 10.96 -6.37 13.27
CA GLY A 256 10.54 -6.12 11.89
C GLY A 256 10.98 -4.76 11.37
N LEU A 257 10.59 -3.69 12.07
CA LEU A 257 10.94 -2.33 11.66
C LEU A 257 12.44 -2.07 11.80
N GLY A 258 13.07 -2.58 12.86
CA GLY A 258 14.51 -2.45 13.10
C GLY A 258 15.35 -3.05 11.97
N LEU A 259 15.05 -4.27 11.51
CA LEU A 259 15.77 -4.90 10.41
C LEU A 259 15.60 -4.18 9.07
N GLN A 260 14.46 -3.53 8.86
CA GLN A 260 14.25 -2.71 7.66
C GLN A 260 15.01 -1.39 7.71
N LEU A 261 15.13 -0.79 8.90
CA LEU A 261 15.89 0.43 9.12
C LEU A 261 17.40 0.17 9.06
N GLU A 262 17.84 -1.01 9.51
CA GLU A 262 19.25 -1.43 9.54
C GLU A 262 19.50 -2.74 8.76
N PRO A 263 19.34 -2.76 7.42
CA PRO A 263 19.56 -3.98 6.62
C PRO A 263 21.00 -4.51 6.70
N GLU A 264 21.96 -3.67 7.07
CA GLU A 264 23.38 -4.03 7.21
C GLU A 264 23.62 -4.97 8.39
N ALA A 265 22.73 -4.96 9.41
CA ALA A 265 22.76 -5.95 10.49
C ALA A 265 22.64 -7.40 9.98
N LEU A 266 22.10 -7.59 8.77
CA LEU A 266 21.96 -8.89 8.10
C LEU A 266 23.08 -9.17 7.09
N GLN A 267 24.25 -8.53 7.22
CA GLN A 267 25.38 -8.67 6.28
C GLN A 267 25.87 -10.11 6.05
N HIS A 268 25.72 -10.99 7.05
CA HIS A 268 26.12 -12.39 6.95
C HIS A 268 25.06 -13.30 6.31
N LEU A 269 23.84 -12.80 6.09
CA LEU A 269 22.87 -13.49 5.27
C LEU A 269 23.15 -13.21 3.79
N SER A 270 23.02 -14.22 2.95
CA SER A 270 23.18 -14.09 1.50
C SER A 270 21.88 -14.37 0.75
N GLY A 271 21.80 -13.82 -0.46
CA GLY A 271 20.70 -14.06 -1.39
C GLY A 271 19.32 -13.71 -0.83
N THR A 272 18.36 -14.60 -1.06
CA THR A 272 16.93 -14.42 -0.75
C THR A 272 16.66 -14.21 0.73
N ALA A 273 17.40 -14.90 1.61
CA ALA A 273 17.19 -14.80 3.05
C ALA A 273 17.43 -13.37 3.55
N LYS A 274 18.48 -12.70 3.04
CA LYS A 274 18.75 -11.31 3.37
C LYS A 274 17.63 -10.39 2.90
N VAL A 275 17.18 -10.55 1.65
CA VAL A 275 16.09 -9.74 1.08
C VAL A 275 14.81 -9.89 1.92
N LEU A 276 14.41 -11.12 2.21
CA LEU A 276 13.19 -11.39 2.97
C LEU A 276 13.25 -10.88 4.41
N MET A 277 14.39 -11.04 5.10
CA MET A 277 14.56 -10.54 6.47
C MET A 277 14.68 -9.01 6.51
N SER A 278 15.29 -8.39 5.50
CA SER A 278 15.39 -6.93 5.38
C SER A 278 14.08 -6.24 4.97
N SER A 279 13.08 -6.99 4.51
CA SER A 279 11.77 -6.44 4.15
C SER A 279 11.06 -5.82 5.35
N GLY A 280 11.39 -6.27 6.56
CA GLY A 280 10.79 -5.89 7.84
C GLY A 280 9.37 -6.43 8.07
N LEU A 281 8.59 -6.53 7.00
CA LEU A 281 7.22 -7.01 7.06
C LEU A 281 7.13 -8.52 7.31
N LEU A 282 7.91 -9.32 6.57
CA LEU A 282 7.95 -10.77 6.78
C LEU A 282 8.43 -11.17 8.18
N PRO A 283 9.57 -10.66 8.71
CA PRO A 283 9.98 -11.01 10.06
C PRO A 283 8.96 -10.56 11.12
N ALA A 284 8.32 -9.39 10.96
CA ALA A 284 7.24 -8.98 11.86
C ALA A 284 6.07 -9.98 11.86
N ALA A 285 5.65 -10.44 10.68
CA ALA A 285 4.56 -11.41 10.54
C ALA A 285 4.90 -12.76 11.16
N VAL A 286 6.08 -13.30 10.84
CA VAL A 286 6.54 -14.59 11.36
C VAL A 286 6.66 -14.55 12.88
N ILE A 287 7.31 -13.53 13.44
CA ILE A 287 7.48 -13.40 14.89
C ILE A 287 6.12 -13.26 15.57
N ALA A 288 5.21 -12.42 15.04
CA ALA A 288 3.90 -12.22 15.64
C ALA A 288 3.10 -13.53 15.70
N ILE A 289 3.14 -14.32 14.63
CA ILE A 289 2.42 -15.60 14.56
C ILE A 289 3.05 -16.63 15.47
N VAL A 290 4.37 -16.79 15.41
CA VAL A 290 5.09 -17.77 16.23
C VAL A 290 4.89 -17.47 17.71
N LEU A 291 5.05 -16.22 18.14
CA LEU A 291 4.80 -15.83 19.53
C LEU A 291 3.32 -16.00 19.91
N ASN A 292 2.38 -15.71 19.01
CA ASN A 292 0.97 -15.94 19.27
C ASN A 292 0.59 -17.44 19.36
N LEU A 293 1.35 -18.35 18.75
CA LEU A 293 1.11 -19.78 18.87
C LEU A 293 1.78 -20.40 20.10
N ILE A 294 2.96 -19.88 20.48
CA ILE A 294 3.77 -20.47 21.57
C ILE A 294 3.43 -19.87 22.93
N LEU A 295 3.11 -18.58 23.02
CA LEU A 295 2.83 -17.94 24.30
C LEU A 295 1.46 -18.33 24.84
N PRO A 296 1.36 -18.73 26.12
CA PRO A 296 0.12 -19.18 26.73
C PRO A 296 -0.92 -18.06 26.74
N GLU A 297 -2.20 -18.40 26.48
CA GLU A 297 -3.30 -17.44 26.42
C GLU A 297 -3.64 -16.83 27.79
N SER A 298 -3.46 -17.61 28.85
CA SER A 298 -3.55 -17.17 30.25
C SER A 298 -2.17 -17.20 30.88
N ILE A 299 -1.64 -16.03 31.20
CA ILE A 299 -0.70 -15.92 32.32
C ILE A 299 -1.63 -15.80 33.53
N GLU A 300 -1.95 -16.92 34.18
CA GLU A 300 -2.55 -16.86 35.51
C GLU A 300 -1.61 -16.01 36.38
N ASP A 301 -2.12 -14.91 36.95
CA ASP A 301 -1.50 -14.31 38.12
C ASP A 301 -1.75 -15.25 39.33
#